data_AF-A0A0N9HXG7-F1
#
_entry.id   AF-A0A0N9HXG7-F1
#
_cell.length_a   1.000
_cell.length_b   1.000
_cell.length_c   1.000
_cell.angle_alpha   90.00
_cell.angle_beta   90.00
_cell.angle_gamma   90.00
#
_symmetry.space_group_name_H-M   'P 1'
#
loop_
_entity.id
_entity.type
_entity.pdbx_description
1 polymer ?
#
loop_
_entity_poly.entity_id
_entity_poly.type
_entity_poly.pdbx_seq_one_letter_code
_entity_poly.pdbx_strand_id
1 'polypeptide(L)'
;MHIKWLASATALSHLITQARVSAWSQRLKPEARRQLDDKVRALDSGRRITERPKTFVLAAAGRKWHVDELFTLSMIGLLKLRNDLLCLGVDLQFADIPFTPKRKKSANKRAA
;
A
#
# COMPACT_ATOMS: atom_id res chain seq x y z
N MET A 1 3.14 2.20 4.07
CA MET A 1 2.94 2.17 2.61
C MET A 1 2.44 0.79 2.24
N HIS A 2 1.31 0.68 1.54
CA HIS A 2 0.85 -0.60 0.99
C HIS A 2 0.88 -0.51 -0.52
N ILE A 3 1.47 -1.52 -1.16
CA ILE A 3 1.70 -1.56 -2.60
C ILE A 3 0.88 -2.70 -3.19
N LYS A 4 0.09 -2.42 -4.22
CA LYS A 4 -0.61 -3.49 -4.94
C LYS A 4 -0.76 -3.23 -6.44
N TRP A 5 -0.72 -4.32 -7.20
CA TRP A 5 -1.06 -4.27 -8.61
C TRP A 5 -2.58 -4.22 -8.80
N LEU A 6 -3.08 -3.17 -9.44
CA LEU A 6 -4.50 -3.03 -9.73
C LEU A 6 -4.84 -3.73 -11.04
N ALA A 7 -5.05 -5.05 -10.95
CA ALA A 7 -5.59 -5.84 -12.06
C ALA A 7 -7.13 -5.82 -12.10
N SER A 8 -7.79 -5.52 -10.98
CA SER A 8 -9.26 -5.55 -10.83
C SER A 8 -9.73 -4.72 -9.63
N ALA A 9 -11.05 -4.44 -9.55
CA ALA A 9 -11.67 -3.78 -8.40
C ALA A 9 -11.45 -4.55 -7.07
N THR A 10 -11.40 -5.88 -7.12
CA THR A 10 -11.09 -6.73 -5.95
C THR A 10 -9.68 -6.46 -5.40
N ALA A 11 -8.72 -6.18 -6.28
CA ALA A 11 -7.36 -5.86 -5.87
C ALA A 11 -7.35 -4.57 -5.01
N LEU A 12 -8.10 -3.55 -5.43
CA LEU A 12 -8.24 -2.29 -4.70
C LEU A 12 -8.96 -2.48 -3.35
N SER A 13 -10.09 -3.17 -3.31
CA SER A 13 -10.81 -3.41 -2.05
C SER A 13 -9.92 -4.13 -1.03
N HIS A 14 -9.14 -5.10 -1.47
CA HIS A 14 -8.21 -5.78 -0.57
C HIS A 14 -7.02 -4.88 -0.16
N LEU A 15 -6.53 -3.98 -1.02
CA LEU A 15 -5.54 -2.96 -0.64
C LEU A 15 -6.08 -2.04 0.47
N ILE A 16 -7.32 -1.56 0.32
CA ILE A 16 -8.00 -0.70 1.30
C ILE A 16 -8.16 -1.41 2.64
N THR A 17 -8.62 -2.67 2.63
CA THR A 17 -8.77 -3.47 3.86
C THR A 17 -7.43 -3.69 4.57
N GLN A 18 -6.38 -4.05 3.83
CA GLN A 18 -5.04 -4.21 4.40
C GLN A 18 -4.53 -2.91 5.02
N ALA A 19 -4.75 -1.79 4.34
CA ALA A 19 -4.38 -0.47 4.86
C ALA A 19 -5.10 -0.14 6.17
N ARG A 20 -6.42 -0.38 6.22
CA ARG A 20 -7.26 -0.15 7.40
C ARG A 20 -6.80 -0.99 8.60
N VAL A 21 -6.63 -2.29 8.40
CA VAL A 21 -6.17 -3.22 9.46
C VAL A 21 -4.79 -2.83 9.96
N SER A 22 -3.90 -2.43 9.04
CA SER A 22 -2.55 -1.99 9.38
C SER A 22 -2.57 -0.72 10.24
N ALA A 23 -3.35 0.30 9.88
CA ALA A 23 -3.43 1.55 10.61
C ALA A 23 -3.94 1.37 12.05
N TRP A 24 -4.99 0.56 12.23
CA TRP A 24 -5.52 0.25 13.57
C TRP A 24 -4.59 -0.65 14.38
N SER A 25 -3.93 -1.62 13.75
CA SER A 25 -2.96 -2.47 14.45
C SER A 25 -1.80 -1.64 15.02
N GLN A 26 -1.30 -0.65 14.28
CA GLN A 26 -0.26 0.27 14.76
C GLN A 26 -0.72 1.13 15.96
N ARG A 27 -2.03 1.37 16.12
CA ARG A 27 -2.60 2.11 17.25
C ARG A 27 -2.86 1.23 18.46
N LEU A 28 -3.42 0.04 18.24
CA LEU A 28 -3.99 -0.80 19.28
C LEU A 28 -3.04 -1.91 19.75
N LYS A 29 -2.03 -2.27 18.96
CA LYS A 29 -1.12 -3.41 19.23
C LYS A 29 0.34 -2.95 19.30
N PRO A 30 0.95 -2.92 20.49
CA PRO A 30 2.36 -2.58 20.63
C PRO A 30 3.30 -3.47 19.80
N GLU A 31 2.94 -4.75 19.61
CA GLU A 31 3.74 -5.69 18.82
C GLU A 31 3.77 -5.32 17.33
N ALA A 32 2.67 -4.76 16.81
CA ALA A 32 2.61 -4.33 15.40
C ALA A 32 3.63 -3.21 15.12
N ARG A 33 3.88 -2.34 16.10
CA ARG A 33 4.88 -1.27 15.98
C ARG A 33 6.31 -1.81 16.02
N ARG A 34 6.58 -2.80 16.90
CA ARG A 34 7.87 -3.51 16.93
C ARG A 34 8.15 -4.21 15.60
N GLN A 35 7.19 -4.98 15.09
CA GLN A 35 7.32 -5.65 13.79
C GLN A 35 7.54 -4.68 12.62
N LEU A 36 6.99 -3.46 12.71
CA LEU A 36 7.25 -2.43 11.71
C LEU A 36 8.68 -1.88 11.82
N ASP A 37 9.16 -1.60 13.04
CA ASP A 37 10.55 -1.15 13.26
C ASP A 37 11.55 -2.21 12.79
N ASP A 38 11.30 -3.50 13.11
CA ASP A 38 12.17 -4.61 12.69
C ASP A 38 12.25 -4.71 11.16
N LYS A 39 11.11 -4.59 10.46
CA LYS A 39 11.07 -4.60 8.99
C LYS A 39 11.78 -3.41 8.38
N VAL A 40 11.67 -2.23 8.98
CA VAL A 40 12.39 -1.04 8.52
C VAL A 40 13.88 -1.21 8.74
N ARG A 41 14.32 -1.69 9.90
CA ARG A 41 15.74 -1.95 10.19
C ARG A 41 16.35 -3.00 9.27
N ALA A 42 15.58 -4.01 8.88
CA ALA A 42 16.04 -5.03 7.93
C ALA A 42 16.31 -4.45 6.53
N LEU A 43 15.62 -3.36 6.15
CA LEU A 43 15.80 -2.66 4.87
C LEU A 43 16.79 -1.50 4.96
N ASP A 44 16.82 -0.82 6.10
CA ASP A 44 17.64 0.37 6.40
C ASP A 44 17.97 0.38 7.90
N SER A 45 19.13 -0.16 8.25
CA SER A 45 19.55 -0.38 9.64
C SER A 45 19.78 0.91 10.44
N GLY A 46 19.99 2.04 9.75
CA GLY A 46 20.14 3.36 10.37
C GLY A 46 18.82 4.02 10.73
N ARG A 47 17.70 3.53 10.19
CA ARG A 47 16.39 4.16 10.34
C ARG A 47 15.63 3.55 11.51
N ARG A 48 15.17 4.41 12.43
CA ARG A 48 14.31 4.06 13.57
C ARG A 48 12.98 4.78 13.48
N ILE A 49 11.90 4.08 13.81
CA ILE A 49 10.56 4.67 13.90
C ILE A 49 10.33 5.15 15.35
N THR A 50 10.85 6.33 15.66
CA THR A 50 10.69 6.97 16.98
C THR A 50 9.28 7.55 17.16
N GLU A 51 8.74 8.14 16.11
CA GLU A 51 7.42 8.77 16.09
C GLU A 51 6.38 7.92 15.36
N ARG A 52 5.10 8.21 15.62
CA ARG A 52 4.01 7.59 14.87
C ARG A 52 3.98 8.16 13.45
N PRO A 53 3.87 7.33 12.40
CA PRO A 53 3.70 7.83 11.05
C PRO A 53 2.47 8.75 10.94
N LYS A 54 2.68 9.96 10.40
CA LYS A 54 1.61 10.94 10.13
C LYS A 54 1.04 10.82 8.72
N THR A 55 1.67 10.01 7.88
CA THR A 55 1.25 9.86 6.48
C THR A 55 1.15 8.38 6.14
N PHE A 56 0.05 8.02 5.48
CA PHE A 56 -0.20 6.70 4.95
C PHE A 56 -0.30 6.77 3.44
N VAL A 57 0.58 6.04 2.75
CA VAL A 57 0.61 6.00 1.29
C VAL A 57 -0.03 4.70 0.79
N LEU A 58 -1.11 4.85 0.01
CA LEU A 58 -1.62 3.80 -0.87
C LEU A 58 -0.91 3.92 -2.21
N ALA A 59 -0.09 2.92 -2.51
CA ALA A 59 0.65 2.89 -3.75
C ALA A 59 0.10 1.78 -4.65
N ALA A 60 -0.12 2.10 -5.92
CA ALA A 60 -0.64 1.13 -6.86
C ALA A 60 0.09 1.21 -8.20
N ALA A 61 0.28 0.03 -8.78
CA ALA A 61 0.90 -0.16 -10.09
C ALA A 61 -0.11 -0.80 -11.05
N GLY A 62 0.11 -0.61 -12.35
CA GLY A 62 -0.74 -1.19 -13.40
C GLY A 62 -1.70 -0.16 -14.00
N ARG A 63 -3.00 -0.28 -13.73
CA ARG A 63 -4.01 0.67 -14.25
C ARG A 63 -3.92 2.02 -13.53
N LYS A 64 -4.18 3.10 -14.28
CA LYS A 64 -4.34 4.45 -13.73
C LYS A 64 -5.56 4.48 -12.79
N TRP A 65 -5.47 5.29 -11.74
CA TRP A 65 -6.59 5.56 -10.83
C TRP A 65 -7.58 6.51 -11.50
N HIS A 66 -8.53 5.96 -12.25
CA HIS A 66 -9.72 6.72 -12.64
C HIS A 66 -10.77 6.51 -11.55
N VAL A 67 -11.03 7.56 -10.76
CA VAL A 67 -12.00 7.51 -9.64
C VAL A 67 -13.38 7.08 -10.14
N ASP A 68 -13.74 7.48 -11.36
CA ASP A 68 -15.01 7.13 -12.02
C ASP A 68 -15.09 5.65 -12.43
N GLU A 69 -13.96 4.96 -12.54
CA GLU A 69 -13.89 3.53 -12.83
C GLU A 69 -13.86 2.67 -11.55
N LEU A 70 -13.88 3.31 -10.37
CA LEU A 70 -13.91 2.59 -9.11
C LEU A 70 -15.30 2.02 -8.87
N PHE A 71 -15.36 0.71 -8.67
CA PHE A 71 -16.58 0.05 -8.22
C PHE A 71 -17.08 0.72 -6.93
N THR A 72 -18.38 0.98 -6.81
CA THR A 72 -18.98 1.77 -5.72
C THR A 72 -18.56 1.30 -4.33
N LEU A 73 -18.41 -0.01 -4.12
CA LEU A 73 -17.94 -0.54 -2.82
C LEU A 73 -16.49 -0.17 -2.50
N SER A 74 -15.63 -0.05 -3.50
CA SER A 74 -14.25 0.41 -3.32
C SER A 74 -14.19 1.88 -2.95
N MET A 75 -15.08 2.73 -3.51
CA MET A 75 -15.21 4.13 -3.09
C MET A 75 -15.66 4.26 -1.63
N ILE A 76 -16.69 3.50 -1.22
CA ILE A 76 -17.15 3.46 0.17
C ILE A 76 -16.02 3.00 1.10
N GLY A 77 -15.27 1.97 0.70
CA GLY A 77 -14.11 1.49 1.43
C GLY A 77 -13.05 2.58 1.61
N LEU A 78 -12.78 3.36 0.56
CA LEU A 78 -11.80 4.44 0.59
C LEU A 78 -12.22 5.58 1.51
N LEU A 79 -13.50 5.96 1.48
CA LEU A 79 -14.07 6.96 2.40
C LEU A 79 -13.98 6.50 3.85
N LYS A 80 -14.30 5.24 4.14
CA LYS A 80 -14.15 4.65 5.48
C LYS A 80 -12.69 4.66 5.94
N LEU A 81 -11.76 4.29 5.06
CA LEU A 81 -10.33 4.35 5.35
C LEU A 81 -9.88 5.79 5.65
N ARG A 82 -10.33 6.77 4.86
CA ARG A 82 -10.01 8.18 5.08
C ARG A 82 -10.49 8.65 6.46
N ASN A 83 -11.74 8.33 6.82
CA ASN A 83 -12.27 8.70 8.14
C ASN A 83 -11.48 8.05 9.29
N ASP A 84 -11.15 6.77 9.16
CA ASP A 84 -10.34 6.08 10.16
C ASP A 84 -8.96 6.75 10.32
N LEU A 85 -8.29 7.10 9.21
CA LEU A 85 -6.99 7.76 9.26
C LEU A 85 -7.07 9.17 9.85
N LEU A 86 -8.12 9.93 9.55
CA LEU A 86 -8.38 11.24 10.18
C LEU A 86 -8.55 11.12 11.70
N CYS A 87 -9.34 10.15 12.18
CA CYS A 87 -9.48 9.87 13.62
C CYS A 87 -8.15 9.50 14.29
N LEU A 88 -7.20 8.99 13.50
CA LEU A 88 -5.87 8.61 13.97
C LEU A 88 -4.84 9.74 13.82
N GLY A 89 -5.20 10.89 13.24
CA GLY A 89 -4.30 12.00 12.93
C GLY A 89 -3.29 11.67 11.83
N VAL A 90 -3.71 10.86 10.85
CA VAL A 90 -2.86 10.37 9.75
C VAL A 90 -3.45 10.84 8.41
N ASP A 91 -2.61 11.41 7.56
CA ASP A 91 -2.98 11.82 6.21
C ASP A 91 -2.93 10.65 5.24
N LEU A 92 -3.91 10.58 4.35
CA LEU A 92 -3.94 9.60 3.26
C LEU A 92 -3.37 10.22 1.98
N GLN A 93 -2.34 9.61 1.43
CA GLN A 93 -1.76 9.97 0.13
C GLN A 93 -1.81 8.79 -0.83
N PHE A 94 -1.81 9.12 -2.12
CA PHE A 94 -1.79 8.15 -3.21
C PHE A 94 -0.48 8.29 -3.97
N ALA A 95 0.09 7.16 -4.38
CA ALA A 95 1.26 7.13 -5.24
C ALA A 95 1.02 6.17 -6.40
N ASP A 96 1.16 6.69 -7.62
CA ASP A 96 1.22 5.84 -8.82
C ASP A 96 2.63 5.29 -8.98
N ILE A 97 2.74 3.96 -9.07
CA ILE A 97 3.99 3.29 -9.39
C ILE A 97 4.02 3.06 -10.90
N PRO A 98 4.94 3.71 -11.63
CA PRO A 98 5.01 3.58 -13.08
C PRO A 98 5.26 2.13 -13.50
N PHE A 99 4.51 1.67 -14.49
CA PHE A 99 4.69 0.35 -15.09
C PHE A 99 6.09 0.26 -15.73
N THR A 100 6.98 -0.54 -15.15
CA THR A 100 8.23 -0.93 -15.82
C THR A 100 8.02 -2.33 -16.39
N PRO A 101 7.89 -2.51 -17.72
CA PRO A 101 7.80 -3.83 -18.31
C PRO A 101 9.05 -4.62 -17.92
N LYS A 102 8.88 -5.78 -17.28
CA LYS A 102 10.00 -6.69 -17.07
C LYS A 102 10.58 -7.05 -18.44
N ARG A 103 11.87 -6.77 -18.66
CA ARG A 103 12.59 -7.30 -19.82
C ARG A 103 12.38 -8.81 -19.83
N LYS A 104 11.59 -9.32 -20.79
CA LYS A 104 11.56 -10.75 -21.08
C LYS A 104 13.01 -11.10 -21.40
N LYS A 105 13.67 -11.94 -20.59
CA LYS A 105 14.92 -12.57 -21.00
C LYS A 105 14.56 -13.30 -22.30
N SER A 106 15.07 -12.81 -23.41
CA SER A 106 14.99 -13.48 -24.70
C SER A 106 15.42 -14.91 -24.47
N ALA A 107 14.48 -15.85 -24.63
CA ALA A 107 14.79 -17.26 -24.61
C ALA A 107 15.91 -17.46 -25.63
N ASN A 108 17.07 -17.87 -25.13
CA ASN A 108 18.24 -18.12 -25.93
C ASN A 108 17.86 -19.24 -26.90
N LYS A 109 17.51 -18.90 -28.15
CA LYS A 109 17.47 -19.85 -29.25
C LYS A 109 18.91 -20.29 -29.47
N ARG A 110 19.35 -21.29 -28.72
CA ARG A 110 20.48 -22.11 -29.15
C ARG A 110 19.99 -22.89 -30.36
N ALA A 111 20.45 -22.42 -31.52
CA ALA A 111 20.59 -23.25 -32.69
C ALA A 111 21.44 -24.49 -32.32
N ALA A 112 20.90 -25.66 -32.62
CA ALA A 112 21.63 -26.90 -32.88
C ALA A 112 20.82 -27.61 -33.97
#